data_AF-A0A180FX72-F1
#
_entry.id   AF-A0A180FX72-F1
#
_cell.length_a   1.000
_cell.length_b   1.000
_cell.length_c   1.000
_cell.angle_alpha   90.00
_cell.angle_beta   90.00
_cell.angle_gamma   90.00
#
_symmetry.space_group_name_H-M   'P 1'
#
loop_
_entity.id
_entity.type
_entity.pdbx_description
1 polymer ?
#
loop_
_entity_poly.entity_id
_entity_poly.type
_entity_poly.pdbx_seq_one_letter_code
_entity_poly.pdbx_strand_id
1 'polypeptide(L)'
;MKTHQLSALEFLLKNEDPENHEPEALWYHNDNAWLRDRFDVKSNSSETNSHNHQRSRGSIIADDMGLGKTLTTLAFILATINKGKSFRD
;
A
#
# COMPACT_ATOMS: atom_id res chain seq x y z
N MET A 1 9.69 -5.92 17.57
CA MET A 1 9.97 -5.67 16.14
C MET A 1 10.91 -4.48 16.02
N LYS A 2 11.68 -4.40 14.93
CA LYS A 2 12.53 -3.23 14.61
C LYS A 2 11.69 -2.11 13.97
N THR A 3 12.21 -0.88 13.98
CA THR A 3 11.51 0.30 13.46
C THR A 3 11.03 0.13 12.02
N HIS A 4 11.88 -0.37 11.12
CA HIS A 4 11.50 -0.59 9.72
C HIS A 4 10.38 -1.62 9.55
N GLN A 5 10.32 -2.63 10.43
CA GLN A 5 9.26 -3.63 10.41
C GLN A 5 7.93 -3.05 10.89
N LEU A 6 7.96 -2.12 11.85
CA LEU A 6 6.78 -1.40 12.32
C LEU A 6 6.24 -0.48 11.21
N SER A 7 7.11 0.27 10.54
CA SER A 7 6.72 1.11 9.41
C SER A 7 6.15 0.29 8.25
N ALA A 8 6.76 -0.85 7.93
CA ALA A 8 6.24 -1.76 6.92
C ALA A 8 4.86 -2.32 7.34
N LEU A 9 4.68 -2.70 8.61
CA LEU A 9 3.39 -3.16 9.12
C LEU A 9 2.30 -2.08 9.04
N GLU A 10 2.60 -0.84 9.41
CA GLU A 10 1.67 0.30 9.27
C GLU A 10 1.29 0.54 7.81
N PHE A 11 2.25 0.47 6.90
CA PHE A 11 2.01 0.58 5.46
C PHE A 11 1.06 -0.51 4.95
N LEU A 12 1.29 -1.78 5.34
CA LEU A 12 0.40 -2.89 4.99
C LEU A 12 -1.02 -2.67 5.52
N LEU A 13 -1.17 -2.27 6.78
CA LEU A 13 -2.48 -2.04 7.40
C LEU A 13 -3.24 -0.92 6.70
N LYS A 14 -2.56 0.18 6.36
CA LYS A 14 -3.17 1.29 5.60
C LYS A 14 -3.62 0.86 4.21
N ASN A 15 -2.85 0.03 3.51
CA ASN A 15 -3.21 -0.40 2.15
C ASN A 15 -4.29 -1.47 2.11
N GLU A 16 -4.49 -2.21 3.19
CA GLU A 16 -5.60 -3.17 3.33
C GLU A 16 -6.92 -2.49 3.72
N ASP A 17 -6.86 -1.27 4.24
CA ASP A 17 -8.04 -0.53 4.70
C ASP A 17 -8.93 -0.11 3.52
N PRO A 18 -10.19 -0.58 3.43
CA PRO A 18 -11.14 -0.11 2.42
C PRO A 18 -11.37 1.40 2.42
N GLU A 19 -11.24 2.04 3.58
CA GLU A 19 -11.51 3.47 3.76
C GLU A 19 -10.24 4.32 3.54
N ASN A 20 -9.13 3.71 3.10
CA ASN A 20 -7.95 4.47 2.73
C ASN A 20 -8.14 5.15 1.37
N HIS A 21 -8.52 6.42 1.43
CA HIS A 21 -8.74 7.30 0.28
C HIS A 21 -7.48 8.04 -0.19
N GLU A 22 -6.29 7.71 0.35
CA GLU A 22 -5.04 8.42 0.01
C GLU A 22 -4.00 7.62 -0.81
N PRO A 23 -4.38 6.82 -1.84
CA PRO A 23 -3.38 6.27 -2.74
C PRO A 23 -2.64 7.36 -3.53
N GLU A 24 -3.33 8.47 -3.82
CA GLU A 24 -2.71 9.63 -4.46
C GLU A 24 -1.62 10.27 -3.59
N ALA A 25 -1.77 10.25 -2.26
CA ALA A 25 -0.75 10.79 -1.35
C ALA A 25 0.58 10.03 -1.47
N LEU A 26 0.55 8.72 -1.77
CA LEU A 26 1.76 7.95 -2.09
C LEU A 26 2.37 8.43 -3.41
N TRP A 27 1.56 8.60 -4.46
CA TRP A 27 2.05 9.06 -5.75
C TRP A 27 2.65 10.48 -5.69
N TYR A 28 2.02 11.38 -4.94
CA TYR A 28 2.44 12.78 -4.79
C TYR A 28 3.47 13.02 -3.67
N HIS A 29 3.87 11.99 -2.92
CA HIS A 29 4.91 12.11 -1.90
C HIS A 29 6.22 12.67 -2.51
N ASN A 30 6.94 13.49 -1.74
CA ASN A 30 8.17 14.16 -2.21
C ASN A 30 9.24 13.15 -2.62
N ASP A 31 9.40 12.05 -1.87
CA ASP A 31 10.36 11.00 -2.20
C ASP A 31 10.04 10.27 -3.52
N ASN A 32 8.79 10.38 -4.00
CA ASN A 32 8.33 9.78 -5.25
C ASN A 32 8.31 10.81 -6.40
N ALA A 33 8.83 12.02 -6.20
CA ALA A 33 8.89 13.05 -7.24
C ALA A 33 9.66 12.59 -8.48
N TRP A 34 10.69 11.76 -8.32
CA TRP A 34 11.46 11.20 -9.43
C TRP A 34 10.63 10.28 -10.34
N LEU A 35 9.61 9.59 -9.81
CA LEU A 35 8.68 8.80 -10.63
C LEU A 35 7.86 9.74 -11.51
N ARG A 36 7.34 10.82 -10.93
CA ARG A 36 6.56 11.80 -11.68
C ARG A 36 7.40 12.48 -12.75
N ASP A 37 8.62 12.92 -12.43
CA ASP A 37 9.54 13.49 -13.43
C ASP A 37 9.85 12.50 -14.57
N ARG A 38 10.02 11.21 -14.25
CA ARG A 38 10.33 10.17 -15.24
C ARG A 38 9.12 9.77 -16.09
N PHE A 39 7.93 9.78 -15.51
CA PHE A 39 6.69 9.29 -16.12
C PHE A 39 5.72 10.40 -16.52
N ASP A 40 6.03 11.69 -16.29
CA ASP A 40 5.39 12.87 -16.89
C ASP A 40 5.78 12.93 -18.38
N VAL A 41 5.37 11.90 -19.11
CA VAL A 41 5.16 12.01 -20.53
C VAL A 41 3.99 12.98 -20.67
N LYS A 42 4.17 14.06 -21.45
CA LYS A 42 3.11 14.97 -21.88
C LYS A 42 1.96 14.20 -22.54
N SER A 43 1.11 13.58 -21.75
CA SER A 43 -0.08 12.88 -22.20
C SER A 43 -1.23 13.83 -22.02
N ASN A 44 -1.56 14.51 -23.12
CA ASN A 44 -2.89 15.06 -23.34
C ASN A 44 -3.90 13.90 -23.39
N SER A 45 -4.18 13.25 -22.27
CA SER A 45 -5.30 12.33 -22.13
C SER A 45 -6.21 12.88 -21.05
N SER A 46 -7.12 13.73 -21.53
CA SER A 46 -8.40 13.99 -20.90
C SER A 46 -9.11 12.66 -20.66
N GLU A 47 -9.02 12.11 -19.45
CA GLU A 47 -10.02 11.17 -18.94
C GLU A 47 -10.37 11.53 -17.50
N THR A 48 -11.19 12.57 -17.39
CA THR A 48 -12.24 12.61 -16.37
C THR A 48 -13.17 11.43 -16.62
N ASN A 49 -13.02 10.33 -15.88
CA ASN A 49 -14.13 9.40 -15.68
C ASN A 49 -14.06 8.89 -14.24
N SER A 50 -14.98 9.42 -13.44
CA SER A 50 -15.36 8.93 -12.14
C SER A 50 -15.72 7.45 -12.24
N HIS A 51 -14.76 6.59 -11.95
CA HIS A 51 -15.06 5.20 -11.70
C HIS A 51 -14.83 4.93 -10.22
N ASN A 52 -15.88 4.43 -9.57
CA ASN A 52 -15.82 3.62 -8.37
C ASN A 52 -14.96 2.37 -8.65
N HIS A 53 -13.67 2.56 -8.93
CA HIS A 53 -12.71 1.48 -8.99
C HIS A 53 -12.39 1.17 -7.54
N GLN A 54 -13.05 0.14 -7.03
CA GLN A 54 -12.72 -0.46 -5.75
C GLN A 54 -11.20 -0.68 -5.72
N ARG A 55 -10.52 0.13 -4.91
CA ARG A 55 -9.06 0.18 -4.85
C ARG A 55 -8.52 -1.23 -4.64
N SER A 56 -7.52 -1.62 -5.43
CA SER A 56 -6.82 -2.88 -5.22
C SER A 56 -6.18 -2.88 -3.82
N ARG A 57 -6.52 -3.90 -3.02
CA ARG A 57 -5.94 -4.13 -1.70
C ARG A 57 -4.70 -5.01 -1.80
N GLY A 58 -3.90 -5.00 -0.74
CA GLY A 58 -2.62 -5.70 -0.69
C GLY A 58 -1.42 -4.80 -0.96
N SER A 59 -0.22 -5.38 -0.86
CA SER A 59 1.04 -4.63 -0.92
C SER A 59 2.21 -5.55 -1.24
N ILE A 60 3.27 -4.97 -1.81
CA ILE A 60 4.55 -5.66 -2.05
C ILE A 60 5.54 -5.20 -0.97
N ILE A 61 6.13 -6.15 -0.24
CA ILE A 61 7.23 -5.87 0.69
C ILE A 61 8.54 -6.26 0.00
N ALA A 62 9.21 -5.26 -0.57
CA ALA A 62 10.43 -5.42 -1.34
C ALA A 62 11.69 -4.94 -0.60
N ASP A 63 11.67 -5.02 0.74
CA ASP A 63 12.85 -4.72 1.56
C ASP A 63 14.03 -5.65 1.23
N ASP A 64 15.25 -5.26 1.62
CA ASP A 64 16.42 -6.13 1.55
C ASP A 64 16.22 -7.47 2.28
N MET A 65 16.96 -8.48 1.85
CA MET A 65 16.98 -9.79 2.51
C MET A 65 17.50 -9.67 3.95
N GLY A 66 17.00 -10.53 4.85
CA GLY A 66 17.38 -10.50 6.27
C GLY A 66 16.69 -9.41 7.11
N LEU A 67 15.92 -8.48 6.51
CA LEU A 67 15.16 -7.47 7.25
C LEU A 67 13.90 -8.00 7.94
N GLY A 68 13.65 -9.30 7.87
CA GLY A 68 12.57 -9.95 8.63
C GLY A 68 11.18 -9.72 8.03
N LYS A 69 11.07 -9.64 6.70
CA LYS A 69 9.79 -9.53 5.97
C LYS A 69 8.77 -10.58 6.39
N THR A 70 9.19 -11.83 6.56
CA THR A 70 8.33 -12.93 7.03
C THR A 70 7.71 -12.63 8.40
N LEU A 71 8.50 -12.11 9.34
CA LEU A 71 7.98 -11.73 10.65
C LEU A 71 6.98 -10.58 10.54
N THR A 72 7.24 -9.60 9.68
CA THR A 72 6.30 -8.51 9.38
C THR A 72 4.99 -9.03 8.79
N THR A 73 5.04 -9.97 7.84
CA THR A 73 3.86 -10.60 7.25
C THR A 73 3.05 -11.38 8.31
N LEU A 74 3.71 -12.13 9.19
CA LEU A 74 3.01 -12.84 10.27
C LEU A 74 2.34 -11.86 11.24
N ALA A 75 3.00 -10.77 11.61
CA ALA A 75 2.41 -9.72 12.44
C ALA A 75 1.18 -9.09 11.76
N PHE A 76 1.25 -8.85 10.45
CA PHE A 76 0.12 -8.37 9.66
C PHE A 76 -1.06 -9.34 9.64
N ILE A 77 -0.81 -10.63 9.44
CA ILE A 77 -1.86 -11.67 9.49
C ILE A 77 -2.53 -11.68 10.87
N LEU A 78 -1.74 -11.62 11.95
CA LEU A 78 -2.29 -11.58 13.32
C LEU A 78 -3.12 -10.31 13.56
N ALA A 79 -2.66 -9.16 13.08
CA ALA A 79 -3.37 -7.89 13.22
C ALA A 79 -4.70 -7.86 12.44
N THR A 80 -4.80 -8.62 11.34
CA THR A 80 -5.97 -8.65 10.45
C THR A 80 -6.83 -9.90 10.60
N ILE A 81 -6.49 -10.81 11.52
CA ILE A 81 -7.09 -12.15 11.63
C ILE A 81 -8.62 -12.11 11.80
N ASN A 82 -9.14 -11.13 12.55
CA ASN A 82 -10.57 -11.00 12.78
C ASN A 82 -11.32 -10.58 11.50
N LYS A 83 -10.71 -9.68 10.71
CA LYS A 83 -11.24 -9.31 9.38
C LYS A 83 -11.22 -10.51 8.43
N GLY A 84 -10.15 -11.31 8.48
CA GLY A 84 -10.02 -12.53 7.67
C GLY A 84 -11.03 -13.63 8.03
N LYS A 85 -11.43 -13.75 9.31
CA LYS A 85 -12.47 -14.70 9.74
C LYS A 85 -13.84 -14.34 9.17
N SER A 86 -14.19 -13.05 9.17
CA SER A 86 -15.46 -12.54 8.61
C SER A 86 -15.60 -12.76 7.10
N PHE A 87 -14.52 -13.10 6.38
CA PHE A 87 -14.60 -13.45 4.96
C PHE A 87 -15.12 -14.87 4.71
N ARG A 88 -15.08 -15.73 5.73
CA ARG A 88 -15.40 -17.16 5.62
C ARG A 88 -16.86 -17.48 5.95
N ASP A 89 -17.59 -16.53 6.53
CA ASP A 89 -19.01 -16.60 6.87
C ASP A 89 -19.86 -15.92 5.77
#